data_AF-A0A2C5XI11-F1
#
_entry.id   AF-A0A2C5XI11-F1
#
_cell.length_a   1.000
_cell.length_b   1.000
_cell.length_c   1.000
_cell.angle_alpha   90.00
_cell.angle_beta   90.00
_cell.angle_gamma   90.00
#
_symmetry.space_group_name_H-M   'P 1'
#
loop_
_entity.id
_entity.type
_entity.pdbx_description
1 polymer ?
#
loop_
_entity_poly.entity_id
_entity_poly.type
_entity_poly.pdbx_seq_one_letter_code
_entity_poly.pdbx_strand_id
1 'polypeptide(L)'
;MATKPKVLLLGKIEHAHDAWSAIADMAQVVEPQAADREAFMAECRSGALDGVAVAYRTFASVAVTGRIDGPLLDAMPSSLKFICHNA
;
A
#
# COMPACT_ATOMS: atom_id res chain seq x y z
N MET A 1 6.10 24.39 -1.74
CA MET A 1 5.68 23.50 -0.63
C MET A 1 5.97 22.08 -1.08
N ALA A 2 6.70 21.29 -0.29
CA ALA A 2 6.92 19.88 -0.63
C ALA A 2 5.62 19.09 -0.45
N THR A 3 5.26 18.25 -1.41
CA THR A 3 4.11 17.35 -1.28
C THR A 3 4.44 16.27 -0.27
N LYS A 4 3.48 15.93 0.60
CA LYS A 4 3.65 14.81 1.56
C LYS A 4 3.89 13.51 0.77
N PRO A 5 4.78 12.62 1.22
CA PRO A 5 4.94 11.31 0.61
C PRO A 5 3.63 10.52 0.70
N LYS A 6 3.37 9.64 -0.27
CA LYS A 6 2.21 8.74 -0.25
C LYS A 6 2.60 7.38 0.32
N VAL A 7 1.79 6.88 1.25
CA VAL A 7 1.93 5.56 1.89
C VAL A 7 0.68 4.74 1.61
N LEU A 8 0.87 3.53 1.07
CA LEU A 8 -0.21 2.57 0.84
C LEU A 8 -0.40 1.69 2.07
N LEU A 9 -1.60 1.67 2.64
CA LEU A 9 -2.00 0.74 3.69
C LEU A 9 -2.70 -0.48 3.09
N LEU A 10 -2.14 -1.66 3.32
CA LEU A 10 -2.67 -2.95 2.90
C LEU A 10 -3.11 -3.77 4.13
N GLY A 11 -4.39 -3.68 4.44
CA GLY A 11 -5.03 -4.31 5.61
C GLY A 11 -5.34 -3.28 6.70
N LYS A 12 -5.39 -3.73 7.96
CA LYS A 12 -5.82 -2.89 9.09
C LYS A 12 -4.73 -2.76 10.15
N ILE A 13 -4.68 -1.61 10.82
CA ILE A 13 -3.87 -1.43 12.03
C ILE A 13 -4.75 -1.79 13.23
N GLU A 14 -4.41 -2.85 13.96
CA GLU A 14 -5.25 -3.33 15.07
C GLU A 14 -4.88 -2.74 16.44
N HIS A 15 -3.62 -2.33 16.63
CA HIS A 15 -3.10 -1.93 17.94
C HIS A 15 -2.31 -0.62 17.91
N ALA A 16 -1.39 -0.46 16.97
CA ALA A 16 -0.42 0.65 16.93
C ALA A 16 -1.02 1.95 16.39
N HIS A 17 -2.20 2.35 16.88
CA HIS A 17 -2.95 3.50 16.39
C HIS A 17 -2.18 4.82 16.55
N ASP A 18 -1.54 5.06 17.69
CA ASP A 18 -0.77 6.29 17.92
C ASP A 18 0.42 6.43 16.95
N ALA A 19 1.15 5.33 16.75
CA ALA A 19 2.25 5.29 15.78
C ALA A 19 1.74 5.48 14.35
N TRP A 20 0.59 4.90 14.01
CA TRP A 20 -0.03 5.07 12.70
C TRP A 20 -0.56 6.50 12.48
N SER A 21 -1.12 7.14 13.50
CA SER A 21 -1.54 8.54 13.45
C SER A 21 -0.36 9.46 13.16
N ALA A 22 0.80 9.23 13.77
CA ALA A 22 2.01 9.99 13.44
C ALA A 22 2.43 9.83 11.97
N ILE A 23 2.23 8.64 11.38
CA ILE A 23 2.46 8.42 9.93
C ILE A 23 1.43 9.20 9.10
N ALA A 24 0.15 9.16 9.47
CA ALA A 24 -0.90 9.90 8.77
C ALA A 24 -0.74 11.42 8.84
N ASP A 25 -0.08 11.94 9.88
CA ASP A 25 0.27 13.36 9.98
C ASP A 25 1.39 13.76 9.01
N MET A 26 2.37 12.89 8.77
CA MET A 26 3.52 13.17 7.91
C MET A 26 3.33 12.75 6.44
N ALA A 27 2.42 11.82 6.16
CA ALA A 27 2.21 11.22 4.85
C ALA A 27 0.74 11.26 4.41
N GLN A 28 0.50 11.24 3.10
CA GLN A 28 -0.82 10.92 2.57
C GLN A 28 -1.00 9.41 2.60
N VAL A 29 -1.87 8.92 3.48
CA VAL A 29 -2.26 7.51 3.51
C VAL A 29 -3.29 7.25 2.41
N VAL A 30 -3.08 6.21 1.62
CA VAL A 30 -4.01 5.69 0.62
C VAL A 30 -4.30 4.22 0.89
N GLU A 31 -5.52 3.79 0.59
CA GLU A 31 -5.97 2.41 0.69
C GLU A 31 -6.49 1.96 -0.69
N PRO A 32 -6.28 0.68 -1.07
CA PRO A 32 -6.81 0.17 -2.33
C PRO A 32 -8.33 0.14 -2.30
N GLN A 33 -8.95 0.37 -3.45
CA GLN A 33 -10.38 0.09 -3.66
C GLN A 33 -10.62 -1.37 -4.05
N ALA A 34 -9.59 -2.06 -4.55
CA ALA A 34 -9.68 -3.46 -4.92
C ALA A 34 -10.00 -4.39 -3.74
N ALA A 35 -10.85 -5.38 -4.01
CA ALA A 35 -11.24 -6.42 -3.05
C ALA A 35 -10.53 -7.78 -3.27
N ASP A 36 -9.84 -7.94 -4.40
CA ASP A 36 -9.13 -9.15 -4.79
C ASP A 36 -7.87 -8.82 -5.60
N ARG A 37 -7.10 -9.87 -5.90
CA ARG A 37 -5.78 -9.74 -6.53
C ARG A 37 -5.84 -9.20 -7.95
N GLU A 38 -6.80 -9.63 -8.74
CA GLU A 38 -6.89 -9.18 -10.13
C GLU A 38 -7.27 -7.70 -10.19
N ALA A 39 -8.27 -7.33 -9.38
CA ALA A 39 -8.68 -5.94 -9.19
C ALA A 39 -7.53 -5.08 -8.67
N PHE A 40 -6.75 -5.56 -7.70
CA PHE A 40 -5.64 -4.80 -7.13
C PHE A 40 -4.52 -4.57 -8.15
N MET A 41 -4.19 -5.59 -8.94
CA MET A 41 -3.23 -5.42 -10.03
C MET A 41 -3.75 -4.47 -11.11
N ALA A 42 -5.06 -4.49 -11.42
CA ALA A 42 -5.67 -3.55 -12.36
C ALA A 42 -5.64 -2.11 -11.82
N GLU A 43 -5.93 -1.92 -10.53
CA GLU A 43 -5.85 -0.63 -9.84
C GLU A 43 -4.42 -0.08 -9.88
N CYS A 44 -3.41 -0.90 -9.61
CA CYS A 44 -2.01 -0.48 -9.73
C CYS A 44 -1.67 -0.04 -11.17
N ARG A 45 -2.04 -0.83 -12.18
CA ARG A 45 -1.80 -0.51 -13.60
C ARG A 45 -2.56 0.71 -14.10
N SER A 46 -3.65 1.10 -13.45
CA SER A 46 -4.42 2.29 -13.81
C SER A 46 -3.73 3.60 -13.45
N GLY A 47 -2.68 3.55 -12.61
CA GLY A 47 -2.02 4.73 -12.06
C GLY A 47 -2.72 5.33 -10.83
N ALA A 48 -3.82 4.73 -10.35
CA ALA A 48 -4.54 5.19 -9.16
C ALA A 48 -3.65 5.27 -7.91
N LEU A 49 -2.63 4.42 -7.82
CA LEU A 49 -1.68 4.35 -6.71
C LEU A 49 -0.33 5.03 -7.03
N ASP A 50 -0.24 5.82 -8.11
CA ASP A 50 1.01 6.48 -8.50
C ASP A 50 1.51 7.48 -7.44
N GLY A 51 2.82 7.48 -7.25
CA GLY A 51 3.52 8.29 -6.26
C GLY A 51 3.57 7.67 -4.87
N VAL A 52 2.95 6.50 -4.66
CA VAL A 52 3.17 5.68 -3.46
C VAL A 52 4.65 5.29 -3.41
N ALA A 53 5.33 5.69 -2.33
CA ALA A 53 6.74 5.38 -2.10
C ALA A 53 6.94 4.19 -1.16
N VAL A 54 5.98 3.95 -0.27
CA VAL A 54 6.03 2.91 0.75
C VAL A 54 4.67 2.22 0.83
N ALA A 55 4.67 0.89 0.92
CA ALA A 55 3.50 0.10 1.26
C ALA A 55 3.69 -0.57 2.62
N TYR A 56 2.76 -0.37 3.55
CA TYR A 56 2.68 -1.15 4.78
C TYR A 56 1.64 -2.25 4.61
N ARG A 57 1.99 -3.50 4.93
CA ARG A 57 1.11 -4.65 4.76
C ARG A 57 1.05 -5.56 5.97
N THR A 58 -0.15 -6.11 6.21
CA THR A 58 -0.42 -7.12 7.24
C THR A 58 -0.57 -8.52 6.64
N PHE A 59 -0.65 -9.55 7.47
CA PHE A 59 -0.99 -10.90 7.01
C PHE A 59 -2.33 -10.97 6.28
N ALA A 60 -3.37 -10.32 6.82
CA ALA A 60 -4.71 -10.32 6.24
C ALA A 60 -4.77 -9.69 4.83
N SER A 61 -3.79 -8.84 4.48
CA SER A 61 -3.71 -8.22 3.16
C SER A 61 -3.61 -9.24 2.02
N VAL A 62 -3.19 -10.48 2.30
CA VAL A 62 -3.08 -11.54 1.29
C VAL A 62 -4.41 -11.82 0.59
N ALA A 63 -5.54 -11.55 1.23
CA ALA A 63 -6.86 -11.69 0.62
C ALA A 63 -7.07 -10.73 -0.57
N VAL A 64 -6.47 -9.53 -0.50
CA VAL A 64 -6.55 -8.51 -1.55
C VAL A 64 -5.36 -8.62 -2.51
N THR A 65 -4.14 -8.70 -2.00
CA THR A 65 -2.95 -8.64 -2.87
C THR A 65 -2.52 -10.00 -3.40
N GLY A 66 -2.90 -11.10 -2.75
CA GLY A 66 -2.20 -12.38 -2.88
C GLY A 66 -0.74 -12.29 -2.42
N ARG A 67 0.07 -13.26 -2.86
CA ARG A 67 1.51 -13.30 -2.58
C ARG A 67 2.23 -12.14 -3.27
N ILE A 68 3.26 -11.59 -2.62
CA ILE A 68 4.19 -10.69 -3.28
C ILE A 68 5.11 -11.54 -4.17
N ASP A 69 4.92 -11.45 -5.49
CA ASP A 69 5.66 -12.16 -6.52
C ASP A 69 5.91 -11.25 -7.73
N GLY A 70 6.64 -11.76 -8.73
CA GLY A 70 7.03 -11.00 -9.93
C GLY A 70 5.85 -10.28 -10.60
N PRO A 71 4.77 -10.98 -10.99
CA PRO A 71 3.63 -10.35 -11.65
C PRO A 71 2.96 -9.23 -10.83
N LEU A 72 2.91 -9.37 -9.50
CA LEU A 72 2.39 -8.31 -8.65
C LEU A 72 3.35 -7.12 -8.61
N LEU A 73 4.65 -7.36 -8.45
CA LEU A 73 5.66 -6.32 -8.41
C LEU A 73 5.74 -5.55 -9.74
N ASP A 74 5.59 -6.24 -10.87
CA ASP A 74 5.54 -5.63 -12.20
C ASP A 74 4.31 -4.74 -12.40
N ALA A 75 3.21 -5.03 -11.70
CA ALA A 75 1.99 -4.22 -11.76
C ALA A 75 2.03 -3.01 -10.82
N MET A 76 2.80 -3.07 -9.73
CA MET A 76 2.87 -2.01 -8.72
C MET A 76 3.46 -0.70 -9.26
N PRO A 77 3.16 0.45 -8.64
CA PRO A 77 3.72 1.73 -9.06
C PRO A 77 5.25 1.71 -9.02
N SER A 78 5.89 2.20 -10.09
CA SER A 78 7.36 2.30 -10.19
C SER A 78 7.98 3.22 -9.12
N SER A 79 7.16 4.06 -8.47
CA SER A 79 7.55 4.90 -7.35
C SER A 79 7.75 4.13 -6.04
N LEU A 80 7.26 2.89 -5.94
CA LEU A 80 7.34 2.08 -4.73
C LEU A 80 8.78 1.67 -4.45
N LYS A 81 9.29 2.03 -3.27
CA LYS A 81 10.66 1.75 -2.84
C LYS A 81 10.74 0.74 -1.71
N PHE A 82 9.71 0.69 -0.87
CA PHE A 82 9.70 -0.14 0.33
C PHE A 82 8.36 -0.84 0.51
N ILE A 83 8.43 -2.11 0.91
CA ILE A 83 7.29 -2.87 1.42
C ILE A 83 7.62 -3.27 2.86
N CYS A 84 6.91 -2.68 3.82
CA CYS A 84 7.03 -2.97 5.24
C CYS A 84 5.97 -4.02 5.61
N HIS A 85 6.41 -5.22 5.96
CA HIS A 85 5.49 -6.28 6.37
C HIS A 85 5.45 -6.41 7.89
N ASN A 86 4.26 -6.29 8.47
CA ASN A 86 3.99 -6.77 9.82
C ASN A 86 3.49 -8.21 9.74
N ALA A 87 4.34 -9.12 10.22
CA ALA A 87 4.06 -10.53 10.39
C ALA A 87 3.67 -10.78 11.84
#